data_AF-A0A6G1K736-F1
#
_entry.id   AF-A0A6G1K736-F1
#
_cell.length_a   1.000
_cell.length_b   1.000
_cell.length_c   1.000
_cell.angle_alpha   90.00
_cell.angle_beta   90.00
_cell.angle_gamma   90.00
#
_symmetry.space_group_name_H-M   'P 1'
#
loop_
_entity.id
_entity.type
_entity.pdbx_description
1 polymer ?
#
loop_
_entity_poly.entity_id
_entity_poly.type
_entity_poly.pdbx_seq_one_letter_code
_entity_poly.pdbx_strand_id
1 'polypeptide(L)'
;MAVCSIQGSADMYGLGIRLGYYLQWFGAILAAWIAPSEVKNLRFSIDMFASASFLALIILTARPDDSLQPAETYIILLLMFGAYLAMAPIYLWRLFTKCNPYWDPTRFPLANPGALSANLGFSLVVGVLCFQYWFWSARVSTLNAVDCQQYGFFFAKLRLNSRVSIALNGLMYGWLGVVCVYIIGLKTKHHLGYPEADQTGRLRFRNRRQMTKHVDMLRNLEGASKLVIAVIVTTATELTIQWNEIEDIHSLSSADQTIPFIIGLGSIIRVLYVCF
;
A
#
# COMPACT_ATOMS: atom_id res chain seq x y z
N MET A 1 0.58 -31.25 11.04
CA MET A 1 -0.66 -30.44 10.99
C MET A 1 -0.90 -30.07 9.54
N ALA A 2 -2.09 -30.35 9.03
CA ALA A 2 -2.47 -30.07 7.65
C ALA A 2 -2.69 -28.55 7.44
N VAL A 3 -2.57 -28.11 6.19
CA VAL A 3 -3.00 -26.77 5.76
C VAL A 3 -4.53 -26.74 5.79
N CYS A 4 -5.14 -25.61 6.19
CA CYS A 4 -6.59 -25.47 6.10
C CYS A 4 -6.97 -25.44 4.61
N SER A 5 -7.94 -26.26 4.17
CA SER A 5 -8.58 -26.03 2.87
C SER A 5 -9.48 -24.80 3.00
N ILE A 6 -9.18 -23.75 2.24
CA ILE A 6 -9.89 -22.47 2.27
C ILE A 6 -10.62 -22.32 0.95
N GLN A 7 -11.95 -22.32 0.99
CA GLN A 7 -12.74 -21.91 -0.17
C GLN A 7 -12.75 -20.39 -0.23
N GLY A 8 -12.08 -19.83 -1.23
CA GLY A 8 -11.76 -18.41 -1.25
C GLY A 8 -12.91 -17.52 -1.71
N SER A 9 -13.01 -16.34 -1.09
CA SER A 9 -13.99 -15.33 -1.46
C SER A 9 -13.57 -14.56 -2.73
N ALA A 10 -13.96 -15.09 -3.90
CA ALA A 10 -13.62 -14.54 -5.21
C ALA A 10 -14.05 -13.06 -5.40
N ASP A 11 -15.10 -12.61 -4.70
CA ASP A 11 -15.62 -11.25 -4.80
C ASP A 11 -14.78 -10.20 -4.04
N MET A 12 -13.84 -10.64 -3.20
CA MET A 12 -12.98 -9.73 -2.42
C MET A 12 -11.54 -9.67 -2.91
N TYR A 13 -11.00 -10.79 -3.40
CA TYR A 13 -9.61 -10.88 -3.87
C TYR A 13 -9.45 -11.88 -5.03
N GLY A 14 -10.51 -12.14 -5.79
CA GLY A 14 -10.46 -12.95 -7.00
C GLY A 14 -9.49 -12.40 -8.04
N LEU A 15 -9.24 -13.19 -9.09
CA LEU A 15 -8.24 -12.88 -10.11
C LEU A 15 -8.40 -11.47 -10.68
N GLY A 16 -9.63 -11.06 -11.02
CA GLY A 16 -9.86 -9.74 -11.61
C GLY A 16 -9.55 -8.56 -10.67
N ILE A 17 -9.84 -8.72 -9.38
CA ILE A 17 -9.52 -7.72 -8.34
C ILE A 17 -8.00 -7.60 -8.16
N ARG A 18 -7.30 -8.73 -8.05
CA ARG A 18 -5.84 -8.77 -7.91
C ARG A 18 -5.15 -8.14 -9.11
N LEU A 19 -5.51 -8.56 -10.32
CA LEU A 19 -4.99 -7.96 -11.55
C LEU A 19 -5.34 -6.47 -11.62
N GLY A 20 -6.54 -6.07 -11.22
CA GLY A 20 -6.93 -4.66 -11.13
C GLY A 20 -5.97 -3.84 -10.28
N TYR A 21 -5.69 -4.29 -9.04
CA TYR A 21 -4.71 -3.64 -8.15
C TYR A 21 -3.31 -3.60 -8.76
N TYR A 22 -2.83 -4.72 -9.30
CA TYR A 22 -1.48 -4.79 -9.89
C TYR A 22 -1.35 -3.83 -11.07
N LEU A 23 -2.30 -3.85 -12.01
CA LEU A 23 -2.30 -2.98 -13.18
C LEU A 23 -2.37 -1.50 -12.78
N GLN A 24 -3.17 -1.15 -11.77
CA GLN A 24 -3.22 0.22 -11.26
C GLN A 24 -1.89 0.65 -10.61
N TRP A 25 -1.26 -0.20 -9.80
CA TRP A 25 0.02 0.11 -9.16
C TRP A 25 1.15 0.28 -10.18
N PHE A 26 1.34 -0.71 -11.04
CA PHE A 26 2.38 -0.66 -12.08
C PHE A 26 2.08 0.45 -13.09
N GLY A 27 0.81 0.67 -13.43
CA GLY A 27 0.37 1.78 -14.28
C GLY A 27 0.69 3.15 -13.67
N ALA A 28 0.44 3.35 -12.38
CA ALA A 28 0.77 4.61 -11.69
C ALA A 28 2.28 4.84 -11.57
N ILE A 29 3.07 3.77 -11.40
CA ILE A 29 4.54 3.85 -11.41
C ILE A 29 5.01 4.22 -12.80
N LEU A 30 4.56 3.53 -13.85
CA LEU A 30 4.92 3.79 -15.25
C LEU A 30 4.51 5.20 -15.69
N ALA A 31 3.31 5.64 -15.31
CA ALA A 31 2.82 7.00 -15.58
C ALA A 31 3.72 8.07 -14.98
N ALA A 32 4.34 7.83 -13.81
CA ALA A 32 5.25 8.81 -13.23
C ALA A 32 6.45 9.12 -14.13
N TRP A 33 6.90 8.15 -14.93
CA TRP A 33 8.03 8.31 -15.84
C TRP A 33 7.63 8.87 -17.20
N ILE A 34 6.49 8.41 -17.73
CA ILE A 34 6.14 8.60 -19.14
C ILE A 34 4.99 9.60 -19.33
N ALA A 35 4.02 9.62 -18.41
CA ALA A 35 2.86 10.52 -18.46
C ALA A 35 2.57 11.17 -17.08
N PRO A 36 3.44 12.08 -16.59
CA PRO A 36 3.32 12.64 -15.23
C PRO A 36 1.99 13.37 -14.96
N SER A 37 1.33 13.85 -16.02
CA SER A 37 0.01 14.49 -15.97
C SER A 37 -1.09 13.55 -15.47
N GLU A 38 -1.00 12.25 -15.75
CA GLU A 38 -2.03 11.27 -15.41
C GLU A 38 -1.88 10.67 -14.00
N VAL A 39 -0.71 10.84 -13.37
CA VAL A 39 -0.41 10.29 -12.04
C VAL A 39 -1.43 10.74 -10.99
N LYS A 40 -1.90 11.99 -11.07
CA LYS A 40 -2.90 12.53 -10.14
C LYS A 40 -4.22 11.76 -10.22
N ASN A 41 -4.69 11.47 -11.43
CA ASN A 41 -5.94 10.75 -11.67
C ASN A 41 -5.78 9.29 -11.24
N LEU A 42 -4.67 8.66 -11.61
CA LEU A 42 -4.38 7.27 -11.26
C LEU A 42 -4.30 7.04 -9.74
N ARG A 43 -3.63 7.93 -9.01
CA ARG A 43 -3.57 7.87 -7.54
C ARG A 43 -4.95 7.99 -6.90
N PHE A 44 -5.76 8.91 -7.38
CA PHE A 44 -7.13 9.06 -6.90
C PHE A 44 -7.97 7.79 -7.15
N SER A 45 -7.85 7.18 -8.33
CA SER A 45 -8.53 5.91 -8.63
C SER A 45 -8.06 4.77 -7.72
N ILE A 46 -6.76 4.67 -7.43
CA ILE A 46 -6.22 3.69 -6.48
C ILE A 46 -6.77 3.93 -5.07
N ASP A 47 -6.76 5.18 -4.60
CA ASP A 47 -7.27 5.53 -3.26
C ASP A 47 -8.77 5.20 -3.13
N MET A 48 -9.57 5.47 -4.18
CA MET A 48 -10.99 5.12 -4.22
C MET A 48 -11.21 3.61 -4.21
N PHE A 49 -10.40 2.88 -4.98
CA PHE A 49 -10.50 1.43 -5.04
C PHE A 49 -10.13 0.78 -3.69
N ALA A 50 -9.03 1.24 -3.08
CA ALA A 50 -8.65 0.86 -1.72
C ALA A 50 -9.73 1.21 -0.69
N SER A 51 -10.37 2.38 -0.82
CA SER A 51 -11.44 2.81 0.09
C SER A 51 -12.66 1.89 0.01
N ALA A 52 -13.06 1.52 -1.20
CA ALA A 52 -14.17 0.60 -1.44
C ALA A 52 -13.88 -0.80 -0.87
N SER A 53 -12.69 -1.35 -1.15
CA SER A 53 -12.26 -2.62 -0.58
C SER A 53 -12.19 -2.58 0.95
N PHE A 54 -11.77 -1.45 1.54
CA PHE A 54 -11.66 -1.32 2.99
C PHE A 54 -13.03 -1.28 3.65
N LEU A 55 -13.97 -0.54 3.07
CA LEU A 55 -15.36 -0.54 3.53
C LEU A 55 -15.97 -1.94 3.44
N ALA A 56 -15.77 -2.64 2.32
CA ALA A 56 -16.24 -4.01 2.14
C ALA A 56 -15.63 -4.96 3.19
N LEU A 57 -14.34 -4.83 3.48
CA LEU A 57 -13.67 -5.63 4.50
C LEU A 57 -14.28 -5.38 5.89
N ILE A 58 -14.52 -4.12 6.28
CA ILE A 58 -15.16 -3.80 7.55
C ILE A 58 -16.56 -4.42 7.62
N ILE A 59 -17.35 -4.29 6.55
CA ILE A 59 -18.71 -4.83 6.52
C ILE A 59 -18.71 -6.34 6.70
N LEU A 60 -17.86 -7.06 5.95
CA LEU A 60 -17.82 -8.52 6.00
C LEU A 60 -17.27 -9.04 7.34
N THR A 61 -16.29 -8.34 7.91
CA THR A 61 -15.71 -8.73 9.23
C THR A 61 -16.61 -8.37 10.41
N ALA A 62 -17.55 -7.43 10.23
CA ALA A 62 -18.55 -7.12 11.24
C ALA A 62 -19.77 -8.07 11.22
N ARG A 63 -19.90 -8.95 10.23
CA ARG A 63 -21.02 -9.90 10.16
C ARG A 63 -20.86 -11.03 11.18
N PRO A 64 -21.95 -11.51 11.80
CA PRO A 64 -21.90 -12.56 12.83
C PRO A 64 -21.35 -13.89 12.31
N ASP A 65 -21.59 -14.21 11.04
CA ASP A 65 -21.21 -15.50 10.43
C ASP A 65 -19.74 -15.56 10.01
N ASP A 66 -18.99 -14.47 10.24
CA ASP A 66 -17.54 -14.40 10.15
C ASP A 66 -16.93 -15.14 8.95
N SER A 67 -17.47 -14.85 7.76
CA SER A 67 -17.24 -15.64 6.56
C SER A 67 -15.80 -15.58 6.02
N LEU A 68 -14.98 -14.63 6.49
CA LEU A 68 -13.62 -14.41 6.01
C LEU A 68 -12.60 -15.02 6.96
N GLN A 69 -11.83 -15.98 6.46
CA GLN A 69 -10.73 -16.54 7.22
C GLN A 69 -9.59 -15.51 7.41
N PRO A 70 -8.75 -15.65 8.46
CA PRO A 70 -7.66 -14.71 8.71
C PRO A 70 -6.66 -14.59 7.54
N ALA A 71 -6.38 -15.67 6.82
CA ALA A 71 -5.55 -15.65 5.61
C ALA A 71 -6.16 -14.80 4.48
N GLU A 72 -7.48 -14.89 4.27
CA GLU A 72 -8.20 -14.07 3.28
C GLU A 72 -8.15 -12.58 3.66
N THR A 73 -8.41 -12.30 4.94
CA THR A 73 -8.31 -10.93 5.49
C THR A 73 -6.90 -10.37 5.29
N TYR A 74 -5.87 -11.18 5.53
CA TYR A 74 -4.48 -10.79 5.30
C TYR A 74 -4.19 -10.47 3.83
N ILE A 75 -4.71 -11.26 2.88
CA ILE A 75 -4.59 -10.98 1.44
C ILE A 75 -5.24 -9.65 1.06
N ILE A 76 -6.48 -9.42 1.50
CA ILE A 76 -7.21 -8.17 1.22
C ILE A 76 -6.43 -6.97 1.81
N LEU A 77 -5.88 -7.13 3.02
CA LEU A 77 -5.05 -6.11 3.64
C LEU A 77 -3.75 -5.83 2.87
N LEU A 78 -3.09 -6.86 2.30
CA LEU A 78 -1.93 -6.66 1.43
C LEU A 78 -2.31 -5.89 0.15
N LEU A 79 -3.44 -6.21 -0.47
CA LEU A 79 -3.94 -5.53 -1.66
C LEU A 79 -4.34 -4.07 -1.40
N MET A 80 -4.90 -3.74 -0.24
CA MET A 80 -5.24 -2.35 0.06
C MET A 80 -4.03 -1.55 0.54
N PHE A 81 -3.19 -2.16 1.36
CA PHE A 81 -2.07 -1.48 2.00
C PHE A 81 -0.79 -1.46 1.15
N GLY A 82 -0.73 -2.24 0.08
CA GLY A 82 0.44 -2.44 -0.76
C GLY A 82 1.06 -1.16 -1.31
N ALA A 83 0.23 -0.26 -1.84
CA ALA A 83 0.69 1.03 -2.34
C ALA A 83 1.27 1.92 -1.23
N TYR A 84 0.76 1.81 -0.01
CA TYR A 84 1.19 2.61 1.14
C TYR A 84 2.43 2.03 1.83
N LEU A 85 2.72 0.74 1.68
CA LEU A 85 3.98 0.14 2.14
C LEU A 85 5.21 0.79 1.47
N ALA A 86 5.05 1.39 0.28
CA ALA A 86 6.13 2.14 -0.35
C ALA A 86 6.56 3.38 0.44
N MET A 87 5.73 3.87 1.36
CA MET A 87 6.12 4.92 2.30
C MET A 87 7.16 4.42 3.31
N ALA A 88 7.16 3.13 3.65
CA ALA A 88 8.05 2.58 4.67
C ALA A 88 9.55 2.80 4.39
N PRO A 89 10.11 2.38 3.25
CA PRO A 89 11.52 2.64 2.93
C PRO A 89 11.84 4.14 2.88
N ILE A 90 10.91 4.99 2.44
CA ILE A 90 11.09 6.44 2.35
C ILE A 90 11.24 7.08 3.74
N TYR A 91 10.38 6.75 4.69
CA TYR A 91 10.48 7.30 6.04
C TYR A 91 11.61 6.65 6.85
N LEU A 92 11.97 5.39 6.58
CA LEU A 92 13.19 4.79 7.13
C LEU A 92 14.44 5.53 6.63
N TRP A 93 14.49 5.85 5.34
CA TRP A 93 15.55 6.69 4.77
C TRP A 93 15.63 8.06 5.45
N ARG A 94 14.49 8.71 5.73
CA ARG A 94 14.44 9.96 6.49
C ARG A 94 15.01 9.80 7.89
N LEU A 95 14.73 8.68 8.58
CA LEU A 95 15.29 8.40 9.89
C LEU A 95 16.82 8.25 9.82
N PHE A 96 17.34 7.46 8.88
CA PHE A 96 18.79 7.27 8.70
C PHE A 96 19.53 8.56 8.32
N THR A 97 18.89 9.43 7.55
CA THR A 97 19.45 10.72 7.13
C THR A 97 19.20 11.85 8.15
N LYS A 98 18.74 11.52 9.37
CA LYS A 98 18.43 12.46 10.46
C LYS A 98 17.46 13.57 10.05
N CYS A 99 16.45 13.22 9.25
CA CYS A 99 15.47 14.13 8.68
C CYS A 99 16.08 15.33 7.93
N ASN A 100 17.28 15.16 7.34
CA ASN A 100 17.94 16.22 6.59
C ASN A 100 17.14 16.53 5.30
N PRO A 101 16.63 17.77 5.14
CA PRO A 101 15.79 18.13 3.99
C PRO A 101 16.49 18.05 2.63
N TYR A 102 17.81 17.89 2.60
CA TYR A 102 18.59 17.69 1.38
C TYR A 102 18.42 16.27 0.80
N TRP A 103 18.24 15.26 1.66
CA TRP A 103 18.14 13.85 1.26
C TRP A 103 16.71 13.34 1.19
N ASP A 104 15.73 14.23 1.30
CA ASP A 104 14.32 13.87 1.36
C ASP A 104 13.72 13.70 -0.05
N PRO A 105 13.39 12.47 -0.48
CA PRO A 105 12.86 12.24 -1.83
C PRO A 105 11.45 12.79 -2.00
N THR A 106 10.63 12.83 -0.95
CA THR A 106 9.23 13.31 -1.05
C THR A 106 9.11 14.81 -1.27
N ARG A 107 10.21 15.56 -1.11
CA ARG A 107 10.24 17.01 -1.33
C ARG A 107 10.22 17.36 -2.81
N PHE A 108 10.66 16.45 -3.67
CA PHE A 108 10.74 16.64 -5.12
C PHE A 108 9.96 15.57 -5.89
N PRO A 109 8.65 15.40 -5.63
CA PRO A 109 7.88 14.35 -6.27
C PRO A 109 7.87 14.55 -7.80
N LEU A 110 7.87 13.45 -8.57
CA LEU A 110 7.74 13.52 -10.04
C LEU A 110 6.41 14.16 -10.46
N ALA A 111 5.36 13.91 -9.68
CA ALA A 111 4.03 14.44 -9.92
C ALA A 111 3.37 14.85 -8.59
N ASN A 112 2.79 16.05 -8.58
CA ASN A 112 2.10 16.60 -7.42
C ASN A 112 0.89 15.72 -7.07
N PRO A 113 0.83 15.15 -5.84
CA PRO A 113 -0.38 14.53 -5.37
C PRO A 113 -1.44 15.62 -5.23
N GLY A 114 -2.64 15.40 -5.80
CA GLY A 114 -3.76 16.32 -5.56
C GLY A 114 -4.11 16.34 -4.08
N ALA A 115 -4.44 17.50 -3.52
CA ALA A 115 -4.76 17.64 -2.08
C ALA A 115 -5.87 16.68 -1.62
N LEU A 116 -6.88 16.45 -2.47
CA LEU A 116 -7.96 15.49 -2.22
C LEU A 116 -7.43 14.06 -2.07
N SER A 117 -6.68 13.55 -3.05
CA SER A 117 -6.07 12.21 -3.00
C SER A 117 -5.08 12.09 -1.84
N ALA A 118 -4.28 13.12 -1.57
CA ALA A 118 -3.35 13.11 -0.43
C ALA A 118 -4.08 13.00 0.92
N ASN A 119 -5.20 13.70 1.10
CA ASN A 119 -5.99 13.63 2.33
C ASN A 119 -6.76 12.31 2.42
N LEU A 120 -7.34 11.83 1.32
CA LEU A 120 -8.05 10.55 1.27
C LEU A 120 -7.10 9.39 1.59
N GLY A 121 -5.96 9.32 0.89
CA GLY A 121 -4.94 8.29 1.13
C GLY A 121 -4.40 8.35 2.55
N PHE A 122 -4.20 9.55 3.12
CA PHE A 122 -3.79 9.67 4.52
C PHE A 122 -4.85 9.12 5.50
N SER A 123 -6.12 9.51 5.33
CA SER A 123 -7.22 8.99 6.14
C SER A 123 -7.36 7.48 6.03
N LEU A 124 -7.19 6.95 4.82
CA LEU A 124 -7.24 5.52 4.56
C LEU A 124 -6.09 4.76 5.23
N VAL A 125 -4.86 5.28 5.15
CA VAL A 125 -3.71 4.70 5.87
C VAL A 125 -3.97 4.64 7.36
N VAL A 126 -4.50 5.71 7.96
CA VAL A 126 -4.83 5.72 9.40
C VAL A 126 -5.90 4.67 9.72
N GLY A 127 -6.99 4.62 8.94
CA GLY A 127 -8.06 3.65 9.13
C GLY A 127 -7.59 2.20 9.00
N VAL A 128 -6.84 1.89 7.94
CA VAL A 128 -6.27 0.55 7.70
C VAL A 128 -5.25 0.19 8.78
N LEU A 129 -4.43 1.13 9.27
CA LEU A 129 -3.51 0.86 10.37
C LEU A 129 -4.25 0.49 11.65
N CYS A 130 -5.30 1.22 12.03
CA CYS A 130 -6.15 0.86 13.17
C CYS A 130 -6.72 -0.55 13.02
N PHE A 131 -7.23 -0.88 11.83
CA PHE A 131 -7.75 -2.21 11.54
C PHE A 131 -6.64 -3.29 11.59
N GLN A 132 -5.44 -3.00 11.08
CA GLN A 132 -4.29 -3.90 11.14
C GLN A 132 -3.89 -4.21 12.58
N TYR A 133 -3.87 -3.23 13.47
CA TYR A 133 -3.60 -3.49 14.89
C TYR A 133 -4.62 -4.43 15.51
N TRP A 134 -5.91 -4.20 15.24
CA TRP A 134 -6.97 -5.11 15.68
C TRP A 134 -6.80 -6.52 15.08
N PHE A 135 -6.49 -6.60 13.78
CA PHE A 135 -6.29 -7.86 13.08
C PHE A 135 -5.17 -8.68 13.73
N TRP A 136 -3.98 -8.10 13.93
CA TRP A 136 -2.84 -8.83 14.50
C TRP A 136 -2.98 -9.13 15.99
N SER A 137 -3.68 -8.28 16.75
CA SER A 137 -3.84 -8.48 18.21
C SER A 137 -4.99 -9.41 18.57
N ALA A 138 -6.15 -9.24 17.95
CA ALA A 138 -7.36 -10.00 18.28
C ALA A 138 -7.63 -11.09 17.24
N ARG A 139 -7.70 -10.74 15.96
CA ARG A 139 -8.14 -11.67 14.90
C ARG A 139 -7.17 -12.83 14.68
N VAL A 140 -5.87 -12.58 14.60
CA VAL A 140 -4.88 -13.65 14.39
C VAL A 140 -4.81 -14.59 15.60
N SER A 141 -5.11 -14.09 16.80
CA SER A 141 -5.06 -14.91 18.01
C SER A 141 -6.09 -16.03 18.03
N THR A 142 -7.20 -15.90 17.29
CA THR A 142 -8.25 -16.93 17.19
C THR A 142 -7.76 -18.21 16.50
N LEU A 143 -6.72 -18.12 15.67
CA LEU A 143 -6.06 -19.28 15.06
C LEU A 143 -5.43 -20.23 16.09
N ASN A 144 -5.22 -19.80 17.34
CA ASN A 144 -4.77 -20.70 18.41
C ASN A 144 -5.82 -21.73 18.81
N ALA A 145 -7.11 -21.44 18.56
CA ALA A 145 -8.22 -22.30 18.94
C ALA A 145 -8.58 -23.34 17.86
N VAL A 146 -8.01 -23.23 16.65
CA VAL A 146 -8.34 -24.07 15.50
C VAL A 146 -7.15 -24.95 15.14
N ASP A 147 -7.37 -26.25 14.93
CA ASP A 147 -6.33 -27.25 14.63
C ASP A 147 -5.73 -27.17 13.21
N CYS A 148 -5.96 -26.07 12.49
CA CYS A 148 -5.52 -25.88 11.12
C CYS A 148 -4.53 -24.71 10.99
N GLN A 149 -3.55 -24.85 10.08
CA GLN A 149 -2.46 -23.88 9.95
C GLN A 149 -2.66 -22.97 8.74
N GLN A 150 -2.56 -21.65 8.98
CA GLN A 150 -2.57 -20.63 7.95
C GLN A 150 -1.19 -19.94 7.84
N TYR A 151 -0.80 -19.62 6.62
CA TYR A 151 0.52 -19.09 6.27
C TYR A 151 0.42 -17.70 5.65
N GLY A 152 1.47 -16.91 5.83
CA GLY A 152 1.58 -15.56 5.35
C GLY A 152 2.99 -15.27 4.90
N PHE A 153 3.16 -14.14 4.24
CA PHE A 153 4.43 -13.75 3.64
C PHE A 153 5.28 -12.86 4.53
N PHE A 154 6.53 -13.27 4.72
CA PHE A 154 7.63 -12.41 5.18
C PHE A 154 8.93 -12.92 4.56
N PHE A 155 9.02 -12.89 3.22
CA PHE A 155 10.11 -13.46 2.38
C PHE A 155 10.35 -14.98 2.51
N ALA A 156 9.62 -15.64 3.40
CA ALA A 156 9.54 -17.08 3.54
C ALA A 156 8.11 -17.45 3.97
N LYS A 157 7.78 -18.74 3.83
CA LYS A 157 6.51 -19.30 4.32
C LYS A 157 6.51 -19.27 5.85
N LEU A 158 5.76 -18.35 6.44
CA LEU A 158 5.66 -18.18 7.88
C LEU A 158 4.22 -18.39 8.36
N ARG A 159 4.05 -19.01 9.52
CA ARG A 159 2.72 -19.23 10.11
C ARG A 159 2.17 -17.90 10.61
N LEU A 160 0.93 -17.55 10.27
CA LEU A 160 0.27 -16.30 10.70
C LEU A 160 0.31 -16.16 12.22
N ASN A 161 -0.03 -17.24 12.91
CA ASN A 161 -0.10 -17.31 14.37
C ASN A 161 1.29 -17.44 15.05
N SER A 162 2.39 -17.38 14.29
CA SER A 162 3.71 -17.37 14.91
C SER A 162 3.96 -16.04 15.63
N ARG A 163 4.58 -16.10 16.83
CA ARG A 163 5.00 -14.89 17.56
C ARG A 163 5.92 -14.01 16.72
N VAL A 164 6.72 -14.61 15.84
CA VAL A 164 7.61 -13.93 14.90
C VAL A 164 6.80 -13.08 13.93
N SER A 165 5.79 -13.66 13.25
CA SER A 165 4.92 -12.92 12.32
C SER A 165 4.17 -11.78 13.00
N ILE A 166 3.63 -12.01 14.20
CA ILE A 166 2.91 -10.99 14.98
C ILE A 166 3.87 -9.85 15.37
N ALA A 167 5.07 -10.17 15.87
CA ALA A 167 6.03 -9.16 16.30
C ALA A 167 6.55 -8.32 15.11
N LEU A 168 6.89 -8.96 13.99
CA LEU A 168 7.42 -8.25 12.82
C LEU A 168 6.39 -7.31 12.20
N ASN A 169 5.17 -7.79 11.99
CA ASN A 169 4.08 -6.96 11.47
C ASN A 169 3.68 -5.88 12.47
N GLY A 170 3.59 -6.23 13.76
CA GLY A 170 3.34 -5.28 14.84
C GLY A 170 4.37 -4.15 14.90
N LEU A 171 5.66 -4.44 14.75
CA LEU A 171 6.72 -3.43 14.69
C LEU A 171 6.64 -2.57 13.43
N MET A 172 6.40 -3.19 12.27
CA MET A 172 6.30 -2.49 10.98
C MET A 172 5.12 -1.51 10.96
N TYR A 173 3.92 -1.97 11.32
CA TYR A 173 2.72 -1.13 11.39
C TYR A 173 2.80 -0.16 12.58
N GLY A 174 3.43 -0.59 13.69
CA GLY A 174 3.91 0.22 14.82
C GLY A 174 4.56 1.52 14.37
N TRP A 175 5.66 1.34 13.64
CA TRP A 175 6.48 2.41 13.13
C TRP A 175 5.75 3.29 12.10
N LEU A 176 4.93 2.71 11.21
CA LEU A 176 4.08 3.49 10.30
C LEU A 176 3.05 4.35 11.06
N GLY A 177 2.49 3.84 12.16
CA GLY A 177 1.60 4.60 13.04
C GLY A 177 2.29 5.83 13.65
N VAL A 178 3.54 5.68 14.13
CA VAL A 178 4.35 6.80 14.63
C VAL A 178 4.58 7.85 13.54
N VAL A 179 4.85 7.41 12.31
CA VAL A 179 4.99 8.31 11.15
C VAL A 179 3.70 9.07 10.88
N CYS A 180 2.53 8.41 10.94
CA CYS A 180 1.24 9.08 10.77
C CYS A 180 0.98 10.14 11.84
N VAL A 181 1.27 9.84 13.11
CA VAL A 181 1.15 10.81 14.22
C VAL A 181 2.08 12.01 14.00
N TYR A 182 3.32 11.76 13.56
CA TYR A 182 4.27 12.81 13.22
C TYR A 182 3.73 13.74 12.11
N ILE A 183 3.16 13.17 11.04
CA ILE A 183 2.56 13.95 9.93
C ILE A 183 1.35 14.77 10.40
N ILE A 184 0.51 14.20 11.28
CA ILE A 184 -0.61 14.94 11.88
C ILE A 184 -0.08 16.14 12.67
N GLY A 185 0.94 15.92 13.52
CA GLY A 185 1.57 17.00 14.27
C GLY A 185 2.11 18.13 13.39
N LEU A 186 2.72 17.80 12.24
CA LEU A 186 3.17 18.79 11.26
C LEU A 186 1.99 19.56 10.62
N LYS A 187 0.93 18.87 10.20
CA LYS A 187 -0.28 19.52 9.65
C LYS A 187 -0.93 20.44 10.67
N THR A 188 -1.08 19.99 11.92
CA THR A 188 -1.63 20.80 13.01
C THR A 188 -0.76 22.04 13.27
N LYS A 189 0.56 21.89 13.32
CA LYS A 189 1.49 23.02 13.48
C LYS A 189 1.33 24.05 12.35
N HIS A 190 1.21 23.59 11.11
CA HIS A 190 0.99 24.45 9.95
C HIS A 190 -0.36 25.19 10.04
N HIS A 191 -1.43 24.50 10.43
CA HIS A 191 -2.76 25.11 10.63
C HIS A 191 -2.79 26.14 11.77
N LEU A 192 -1.98 25.94 12.81
CA LEU A 192 -1.84 26.89 13.93
C LEU A 192 -0.99 28.13 13.57
N GLY A 193 -0.54 28.26 12.32
CA GLY A 193 0.18 29.44 11.85
C GLY A 193 1.61 29.55 12.37
N TYR A 194 2.19 28.48 12.91
CA TYR A 194 3.61 28.49 13.26
C TYR A 194 4.45 28.66 11.99
N PRO A 195 5.37 29.64 11.95
CA PRO A 195 6.19 29.88 10.77
C PRO A 195 6.98 28.61 10.43
N GLU A 196 6.80 28.12 9.20
CA GLU A 196 7.71 27.14 8.64
C GLU A 196 9.10 27.75 8.61
N ALA A 197 10.10 27.00 9.10
CA ALA A 197 11.48 27.43 8.99
C ALA A 197 11.81 27.55 7.49
N ASP A 198 11.87 28.77 6.98
CA ASP A 198 12.17 29.08 5.59
C ASP A 198 13.62 28.66 5.26
N GLN A 199 13.77 27.39 4.89
CA GLN A 199 15.04 26.81 4.44
C GLN A 199 15.16 26.82 2.91
N THR A 200 14.09 27.24 2.22
CA THR A 200 14.05 27.38 0.76
C THR A 200 15.04 28.44 0.27
N GLY A 201 15.32 29.47 1.09
CA GLY A 201 16.30 30.51 0.79
C GLY A 201 17.77 30.03 0.71
N ARG A 202 18.19 29.01 1.47
CA ARG A 202 19.61 28.60 1.55
C ARG A 202 20.07 27.69 0.39
N LEU A 203 19.17 26.95 -0.25
CA LEU A 203 19.52 26.09 -1.39
C LEU A 203 19.69 26.86 -2.71
N ARG A 204 19.24 28.12 -2.77
CA ARG A 204 19.22 28.95 -4.00
C ARG A 204 20.61 29.33 -4.53
N PHE A 205 21.68 29.20 -3.73
CA PHE A 205 23.04 29.60 -4.10
C PHE A 205 23.96 28.44 -4.54
N ARG A 206 23.46 27.20 -4.63
CA ARG A 206 24.27 26.05 -5.06
C ARG A 206 24.18 25.82 -6.57
N ASN A 207 25.27 25.33 -7.15
CA ASN A 207 25.47 25.11 -8.59
C ASN A 207 24.26 24.41 -9.25
N ARG A 208 23.51 25.11 -10.12
CA ARG A 208 22.22 24.63 -10.69
C ARG A 208 22.30 23.23 -11.31
N ARG A 209 23.41 22.91 -12.00
CA ARG A 209 23.64 21.60 -12.64
C ARG A 209 23.84 20.46 -11.64
N GLN A 210 24.42 20.71 -10.47
CA GLN A 210 24.55 19.67 -9.43
C GLN A 210 23.22 19.42 -8.75
N MET A 211 22.41 20.47 -8.58
CA MET A 211 21.10 20.37 -7.96
C MET A 211 20.10 19.60 -8.82
N THR A 212 20.11 19.77 -10.15
CA THR A 212 19.24 18.99 -11.04
C THR A 212 19.55 17.50 -10.99
N LYS A 213 20.83 17.11 -11.11
CA LYS A 213 21.25 15.70 -11.01
C LYS A 213 20.85 15.06 -9.68
N HIS A 214 20.98 15.81 -8.58
CA HIS A 214 20.57 15.35 -7.25
C HIS A 214 19.05 15.13 -7.15
N VAL A 215 18.26 16.07 -7.68
CA VAL A 215 16.80 15.96 -7.72
C VAL A 215 16.37 14.75 -8.56
N ASP A 216 16.98 14.55 -9.72
CA ASP A 216 16.67 13.42 -10.60
C ASP A 216 17.05 12.07 -9.94
N MET A 217 18.17 12.02 -9.22
CA MET A 217 18.55 10.84 -8.43
C MET A 217 17.49 10.50 -7.36
N LEU A 218 17.02 11.50 -6.60
CA LEU A 218 16.00 11.30 -5.56
C LEU A 218 14.66 10.84 -6.15
N ARG A 219 14.27 11.40 -7.30
CA ARG A 219 13.08 11.01 -8.06
C ARG A 219 13.15 9.55 -8.51
N ASN A 220 14.29 9.16 -9.08
CA ASN A 220 14.51 7.80 -9.54
C ASN A 220 14.49 6.80 -8.38
N LEU A 221 15.07 7.18 -7.23
CA LEU A 221 15.05 6.37 -6.01
C LEU A 221 13.62 6.16 -5.49
N GLU A 222 12.78 7.20 -5.47
CA GLU A 222 11.38 7.10 -5.07
C GLU A 222 10.61 6.14 -6.01
N GLY A 223 10.78 6.29 -7.32
CA GLY A 223 10.16 5.42 -8.32
C GLY A 223 10.60 3.96 -8.18
N ALA A 224 11.90 3.72 -8.04
CA ALA A 224 12.47 2.39 -7.84
C ALA A 224 11.96 1.74 -6.54
N SER A 225 11.89 2.52 -5.45
CA SER A 225 11.36 2.04 -4.17
C SER A 225 9.90 1.60 -4.30
N LYS A 226 9.06 2.35 -5.01
CA LYS A 226 7.66 1.98 -5.25
C LYS A 226 7.56 0.71 -6.10
N LEU A 227 8.40 0.58 -7.12
CA LEU A 227 8.45 -0.60 -7.98
C LEU A 227 8.84 -1.86 -7.19
N VAL A 228 9.92 -1.79 -6.41
CA VAL A 228 10.37 -2.92 -5.58
C VAL A 228 9.28 -3.36 -4.61
N ILE A 229 8.64 -2.41 -3.92
CA ILE A 229 7.57 -2.73 -2.97
C ILE A 229 6.34 -3.31 -3.68
N ALA A 230 5.93 -2.75 -4.83
CA ALA A 230 4.82 -3.30 -5.62
C ALA A 230 5.09 -4.76 -6.03
N VAL A 231 6.30 -5.06 -6.51
CA VAL A 231 6.70 -6.44 -6.83
C VAL A 231 6.64 -7.33 -5.60
N ILE A 232 7.22 -6.89 -4.47
CA ILE A 232 7.20 -7.67 -3.21
C ILE A 232 5.76 -7.95 -2.77
N VAL A 233 4.86 -6.97 -2.82
CA VAL A 233 3.47 -7.14 -2.39
C VAL A 233 2.68 -8.05 -3.33
N THR A 234 2.88 -7.92 -4.64
CA THR A 234 2.30 -8.86 -5.61
C THR A 234 2.79 -10.28 -5.35
N THR A 235 4.09 -10.48 -5.19
CA THR A 235 4.66 -11.79 -4.84
C THR A 235 4.14 -12.30 -3.50
N ALA A 236 4.03 -11.43 -2.49
CA ALA A 236 3.50 -11.77 -1.17
C ALA A 236 2.05 -12.27 -1.26
N THR A 237 1.23 -11.60 -2.06
CA THR A 237 -0.17 -11.96 -2.28
C THR A 237 -0.29 -13.33 -2.95
N GLU A 238 0.40 -13.52 -4.07
CA GLU A 238 0.33 -14.78 -4.84
C GLU A 238 0.90 -15.97 -4.07
N LEU A 239 2.03 -15.79 -3.35
CA LEU A 239 2.59 -16.84 -2.51
C LEU A 239 1.70 -17.17 -1.32
N THR A 240 1.05 -16.18 -0.71
CA THR A 240 0.11 -16.42 0.40
C THR A 240 -1.06 -17.27 -0.10
N ILE A 241 -1.59 -17.01 -1.28
CA ILE A 241 -2.64 -17.82 -1.90
C ILE A 241 -2.17 -19.26 -2.13
N GLN A 242 -1.00 -19.42 -2.76
CA GLN A 242 -0.43 -20.76 -3.04
C GLN A 242 -0.12 -21.55 -1.77
N TRP A 243 0.40 -20.90 -0.73
CA TRP A 243 0.79 -21.58 0.51
C TRP A 243 -0.38 -22.03 1.39
N ASN A 244 -1.55 -21.42 1.20
CA ASN A 244 -2.80 -21.77 1.88
C ASN A 244 -3.75 -22.59 0.99
N GLU A 245 -3.33 -22.98 -0.22
CA GLU A 245 -4.13 -23.84 -1.11
C GLU A 245 -5.56 -23.29 -1.32
N ILE A 246 -5.67 -21.96 -1.53
CA ILE A 246 -6.98 -21.30 -1.68
C ILE A 246 -7.56 -21.63 -3.06
N GLU A 247 -8.73 -22.23 -3.09
CA GLU A 247 -9.44 -22.65 -4.31
C GLU A 247 -10.50 -21.60 -4.75
N ASP A 248 -11.08 -21.79 -5.94
CA ASP A 248 -12.17 -20.98 -6.52
C ASP A 248 -11.91 -19.49 -6.78
N ILE A 249 -10.66 -19.03 -6.75
CA ILE A 249 -10.30 -17.61 -6.93
C ILE A 249 -9.54 -17.28 -8.22
N HIS A 250 -9.39 -18.25 -9.12
CA HIS A 250 -8.57 -18.14 -10.34
C HIS A 250 -9.38 -17.84 -11.61
N SER A 251 -10.71 -17.89 -11.56
CA SER A 251 -11.56 -17.60 -12.72
C SER A 251 -12.11 -16.17 -12.68
N LEU A 252 -12.11 -15.50 -13.84
CA LEU A 252 -12.78 -14.22 -14.03
C LEU A 252 -14.25 -14.48 -14.41
N SER A 253 -15.07 -14.83 -13.42
CA SER A 253 -16.45 -15.30 -13.62
C SER A 253 -17.53 -14.34 -13.12
N SER A 254 -17.19 -13.38 -12.25
CA SER A 254 -18.15 -12.41 -11.69
C SER A 254 -17.95 -10.98 -12.20
N ALA A 255 -19.05 -10.20 -12.21
CA ALA A 255 -19.02 -8.79 -12.56
C ALA A 255 -18.12 -7.98 -11.60
N ASP A 256 -18.12 -8.36 -10.32
CA ASP A 256 -17.35 -7.74 -9.25
C ASP A 256 -15.84 -7.85 -9.47
N GLN A 257 -15.39 -8.88 -10.18
CA GLN A 257 -14.00 -9.04 -10.60
C GLN A 257 -13.68 -8.31 -11.91
N THR A 258 -14.65 -8.23 -12.81
CA THR A 258 -14.49 -7.63 -14.14
C THR A 258 -14.31 -6.11 -14.05
N ILE A 259 -15.05 -5.45 -13.17
CA ILE A 259 -14.99 -3.99 -12.98
C ILE A 259 -13.56 -3.53 -12.61
N PRO A 260 -12.93 -4.04 -11.53
CA PRO A 260 -11.54 -3.73 -11.17
C PRO A 260 -10.54 -3.98 -12.28
N PHE A 261 -10.68 -5.11 -12.97
CA PHE A 261 -9.78 -5.52 -14.04
C PHE A 261 -9.82 -4.51 -15.20
N ILE A 262 -11.01 -4.13 -15.65
CA ILE A 262 -11.19 -3.15 -16.72
C ILE A 262 -10.71 -1.76 -16.31
N ILE A 263 -10.94 -1.34 -15.06
CA ILE A 263 -10.42 -0.06 -14.56
C ILE A 263 -8.89 -0.05 -14.56
N GLY A 264 -8.26 -1.14 -14.11
CA GLY A 264 -6.80 -1.30 -14.14
C GLY A 264 -6.24 -1.32 -15.56
N LEU A 265 -6.87 -2.06 -16.46
CA LEU A 265 -6.47 -2.13 -17.87
C LEU A 265 -6.61 -0.78 -18.57
N GLY A 266 -7.77 -0.12 -18.42
CA GLY A 266 -8.04 1.20 -18.98
C GLY A 266 -7.07 2.26 -18.48
N SER A 267 -6.63 2.15 -17.22
CA SER A 267 -5.59 3.01 -16.64
C SER A 267 -4.27 2.90 -17.40
N ILE A 268 -3.81 1.69 -17.72
CA ILE A 268 -2.58 1.48 -18.50
C ILE A 268 -2.75 1.95 -19.94
N ILE A 269 -3.88 1.61 -20.59
CA ILE A 269 -4.17 2.04 -21.95
C ILE A 269 -4.13 3.57 -22.05
N ARG A 270 -4.72 4.28 -21.10
CA ARG A 270 -4.70 5.74 -21.06
C ARG A 270 -3.28 6.29 -20.93
N VAL A 271 -2.44 5.70 -20.09
CA VAL A 271 -1.03 6.11 -19.95
C VAL A 271 -0.26 5.94 -21.25
N LEU A 272 -0.46 4.81 -21.93
CA LEU A 272 0.17 4.57 -23.23
C LEU A 272 -0.37 5.53 -24.31
N TYR A 273 -1.68 5.78 -24.34
CA TYR A 273 -2.29 6.69 -25.29
C TYR A 273 -1.82 8.14 -25.12
N VAL A 274 -1.59 8.61 -23.90
CA VAL A 274 -1.07 9.98 -23.65
C VAL A 274 0.42 10.08 -23.98
N CYS A 275 1.14 8.96 -23.98
CA CYS A 275 2.57 8.92 -24.32
C CYS A 275 2.82 9.05 -25.83
N PHE A 276 1.96 8.47 -26.66
CA PHE A 276 2.12 8.37 -28.12
C PHE A 276 1.27 9.41 -28.84
#